data_AF-A0A956CZX8-F1
#
_entry.id   AF-A0A956CZX8-F1
#
_cell.length_a   1.000
_cell.length_b   1.000
_cell.length_c   1.000
_cell.angle_alpha   90.00
_cell.angle_beta   90.00
_cell.angle_gamma   90.00
#
_symmetry.space_group_name_H-M   'P 1'
#
loop_
_entity.id
_entity.type
_entity.pdbx_description
1 polymer ?
#
loop_
_entity_poly.entity_id
_entity_poly.type
_entity_poly.pdbx_seq_one_letter_code
_entity_poly.pdbx_strand_id
1 'polypeptide(L)'
;MLVALLLVALLLAGCETVEVGPRAPAPGAPPAVEPVEEPGDAPCESLSRTQCMHSVVCTLAAPSGRSSRRYVCRPAAGNCEVGLRQLPEDRDRCAARTGCGWRPASCYCACRGAGQTAVPDGSELPDCDCECGGGPPPGCAPRDG
;
A
#
# COMPACT_ATOMS: atom_id res chain seq x y z
N MET A 1 24.48 67.76 -4.94
CA MET A 1 23.07 67.44 -4.64
C MET A 1 22.88 65.92 -4.77
N LEU A 2 23.50 65.04 -3.99
CA LEU A 2 23.42 64.83 -2.53
C LEU A 2 22.04 64.42 -1.97
N VAL A 3 20.99 64.34 -2.79
CA VAL A 3 19.63 63.96 -2.33
C VAL A 3 19.20 62.57 -2.85
N ALA A 4 19.79 62.08 -3.95
CA ALA A 4 19.35 60.83 -4.58
C ALA A 4 19.89 59.54 -3.92
N LEU A 5 20.90 59.63 -3.05
CA LEU A 5 21.54 58.45 -2.42
C LEU A 5 20.89 58.00 -1.11
N LEU A 6 19.91 58.74 -0.59
CA LEU A 6 19.26 58.45 0.70
C LEU A 6 18.01 57.57 0.59
N LEU A 7 17.53 57.26 -0.62
CA LEU A 7 16.29 56.50 -0.84
C LEU A 7 16.48 54.96 -0.92
N VAL A 8 17.72 54.46 -0.97
CA VAL A 8 17.99 53.01 -1.11
C VAL A 8 18.15 52.29 0.23
N ALA A 9 18.30 53.01 1.34
CA ALA A 9 18.66 52.41 2.64
C ALA A 9 17.47 51.99 3.54
N LEU A 10 16.21 52.25 3.16
CA LEU A 10 15.05 52.07 4.06
C LEU A 10 14.16 50.85 3.75
N LEU A 11 14.51 50.01 2.77
CA LEU A 11 13.71 48.83 2.41
C LEU A 11 14.19 47.49 3.03
N LEU A 12 15.13 47.53 4.00
CA LEU A 12 15.72 46.32 4.60
C LEU A 12 15.27 46.02 6.05
N ALA A 13 14.31 46.76 6.61
CA ALA A 13 13.86 46.55 7.98
C ALA A 13 12.37 46.16 8.01
N GLY A 14 12.07 44.86 7.93
CA GLY A 14 10.70 44.41 8.13
C GLY A 14 10.38 42.97 7.75
N CYS A 15 11.27 42.01 7.96
CA CYS A 15 10.85 40.62 8.09
C CYS A 15 10.65 40.34 9.58
N GLU A 16 9.45 40.60 10.08
CA GLU A 16 9.04 40.14 11.40
C GLU A 16 8.92 38.61 11.37
N THR A 17 9.89 37.95 12.01
CA THR A 17 9.86 36.52 12.29
C THR A 17 8.69 36.24 13.24
N VAL A 18 7.58 35.74 12.69
CA VAL A 18 6.49 35.20 13.50
C VAL A 18 6.95 33.85 14.04
N GLU A 19 7.41 33.82 15.29
CA GLU A 19 7.61 32.58 16.03
C GLU A 19 6.25 31.95 16.34
N VAL A 20 5.84 31.00 15.51
CA VAL A 20 4.70 30.13 15.82
C VAL A 20 5.17 29.10 16.86
N GLY A 21 4.98 29.43 18.14
CA GLY A 21 5.24 28.50 19.24
C GLY A 21 4.41 27.21 19.14
N PRO A 22 4.83 26.12 19.78
CA PRO A 22 4.15 24.83 19.71
C PRO A 22 2.76 24.94 20.32
N ARG A 23 1.74 24.94 19.46
CA ARG A 23 0.34 24.90 19.85
C ARG A 23 0.06 23.55 20.49
N ALA A 24 -0.27 23.55 21.79
CA ALA A 24 -0.74 22.36 22.48
C ALA A 24 -1.91 21.73 21.70
N PRO A 25 -1.92 20.40 21.49
CA PRO A 25 -2.98 19.74 20.75
C PRO A 25 -4.31 19.92 21.50
N ALA A 26 -5.35 20.31 20.75
CA ALA A 26 -6.68 20.49 21.29
C ALA A 26 -7.20 19.15 21.88
N PRO A 27 -7.79 19.16 23.09
CA PRO A 27 -8.40 17.96 23.66
C PRO A 27 -9.59 17.55 22.77
N GLY A 28 -9.50 16.36 22.18
CA GLY A 28 -10.53 15.81 21.28
C GLY A 28 -10.10 15.65 19.82
N ALA A 29 -8.83 15.86 19.47
CA ALA A 29 -8.34 15.46 18.15
C ALA A 29 -8.52 13.94 17.97
N PRO A 30 -9.08 13.47 16.84
CA PRO A 30 -9.10 12.04 16.52
C PRO A 30 -7.67 11.51 16.56
N PRO A 31 -7.46 10.22 16.92
CA PRO A 31 -6.12 9.65 16.94
C PRO A 31 -5.44 9.94 15.61
N ALA A 32 -4.20 10.45 15.70
CA ALA A 32 -3.38 10.67 14.51
C ALA A 32 -3.33 9.36 13.75
N VAL A 33 -3.95 9.34 12.56
CA VAL A 33 -3.81 8.22 11.63
C VAL A 33 -2.34 8.25 11.23
N GLU A 34 -1.55 7.33 11.79
CA GLU A 34 -0.17 7.20 11.41
C GLU A 34 -0.12 7.03 9.89
N PRO A 35 0.72 7.81 9.18
CA PRO A 35 0.85 7.64 7.75
C PRO A 35 1.25 6.19 7.49
N VAL A 36 0.38 5.45 6.80
CA VAL A 36 0.73 4.15 6.25
C VAL A 36 1.86 4.46 5.28
N GLU A 37 3.11 4.22 5.70
CA GLU A 37 4.26 4.31 4.81
C GLU A 37 3.90 3.47 3.59
N GLU A 38 3.78 4.11 2.42
CA GLU A 38 3.82 3.34 1.18
C GLU A 38 5.07 2.49 1.28
N PRO A 39 5.00 1.17 1.07
CA PRO A 39 6.16 0.28 1.15
C PRO A 39 7.09 0.59 -0.03
N GLY A 40 7.75 1.74 0.03
CA GLY A 40 8.81 2.18 -0.85
C GLY A 40 10.06 1.43 -0.42
N ASP A 41 10.55 0.59 -1.32
CA ASP A 41 11.84 -0.09 -1.26
C ASP A 41 11.95 -1.40 -0.47
N ALA A 42 10.94 -1.80 0.33
CA ALA A 42 10.98 -3.12 0.96
C ALA A 42 10.86 -4.24 -0.11
N PRO A 43 11.74 -5.27 -0.11
CA PRO A 43 11.62 -6.37 -1.05
C PRO A 43 10.31 -7.12 -0.82
N CYS A 44 9.62 -7.52 -1.90
CA CYS A 44 8.30 -8.17 -1.78
C CYS A 44 8.29 -9.38 -0.84
N GLU A 45 9.40 -10.13 -0.80
CA GLU A 45 9.56 -11.31 0.06
C GLU A 45 9.54 -10.99 1.57
N SER A 46 9.86 -9.75 1.95
CA SER A 46 9.81 -9.29 3.35
C SER A 46 8.48 -8.67 3.74
N LEU A 47 7.50 -8.64 2.84
CA LEU A 47 6.17 -8.12 3.15
C LEU A 47 5.31 -9.20 3.81
N SER A 48 4.54 -8.79 4.82
CA SER A 48 3.42 -9.58 5.30
C SER A 48 2.41 -9.80 4.16
N ARG A 49 1.50 -10.75 4.33
CA ARG A 49 0.46 -11.02 3.33
C ARG A 49 -0.40 -9.79 3.06
N THR A 50 -0.85 -9.11 4.12
CA THR A 50 -1.64 -7.87 4.04
C THR A 50 -0.85 -6.78 3.32
N GLN A 51 0.41 -6.55 3.70
CA GLN A 51 1.27 -5.56 3.04
C GLN A 51 1.47 -5.87 1.55
N CYS A 52 1.64 -7.15 1.21
CA CYS A 52 1.79 -7.58 -0.18
C CYS A 52 0.54 -7.26 -1.02
N MET A 53 -0.66 -7.53 -0.49
CA MET A 53 -1.92 -7.24 -1.19
C MET A 53 -2.15 -5.75 -1.41
N HIS A 54 -1.69 -4.91 -0.47
CA HIS A 54 -1.82 -3.45 -0.54
C HIS A 54 -0.73 -2.79 -1.37
N SER A 55 0.31 -3.53 -1.76
CA SER A 55 1.38 -3.02 -2.62
C SER A 55 0.94 -2.90 -4.07
N VAL A 56 1.39 -1.84 -4.74
CA VAL A 56 1.23 -1.64 -6.20
C VAL A 56 2.39 -2.22 -7.01
N VAL A 57 3.46 -2.64 -6.34
CA VAL A 57 4.69 -3.20 -6.96
C VAL A 57 4.90 -4.68 -6.66
N CYS A 58 4.12 -5.25 -5.74
CA CYS A 58 4.17 -6.67 -5.38
C CYS A 58 2.84 -7.36 -5.67
N THR A 59 2.88 -8.69 -5.77
CA THR A 59 1.72 -9.54 -5.98
C THR A 59 1.88 -10.80 -5.14
N LEU A 60 0.84 -11.08 -4.35
CA LEU A 60 0.65 -12.31 -3.63
C LEU A 60 0.18 -13.39 -4.61
N ALA A 61 1.05 -14.36 -4.88
CA ALA A 61 0.80 -15.46 -5.79
C ALA A 61 0.45 -16.73 -5.03
N ALA A 62 -0.53 -17.47 -5.55
CA ALA A 62 -0.86 -18.82 -5.09
C ALA A 62 0.36 -19.75 -5.17
N PRO A 63 0.51 -20.70 -4.23
CA PRO A 63 1.54 -21.71 -4.32
C PRO A 63 1.47 -22.45 -5.67
N SER A 64 2.62 -22.57 -6.35
CA SER A 64 2.73 -23.42 -7.54
C SER A 64 2.82 -24.89 -7.11
N GLY A 65 1.79 -25.67 -7.43
CA GLY A 65 1.76 -27.12 -7.20
C GLY A 65 1.14 -27.56 -5.86
N ARG A 66 0.77 -28.85 -5.77
CA ARG A 66 0.01 -29.43 -4.63
C ARG A 66 0.81 -29.50 -3.31
N SER A 67 2.12 -29.35 -3.38
CA SER A 67 3.04 -29.53 -2.25
C SER A 67 3.34 -28.25 -1.48
N SER A 68 3.09 -27.06 -2.06
CA SER A 68 3.28 -25.81 -1.34
C SER A 68 1.95 -25.34 -0.75
N ARG A 69 1.93 -25.12 0.57
CA ARG A 69 0.81 -24.49 1.30
C ARG A 69 1.06 -22.98 1.52
N ARG A 70 2.02 -22.40 0.79
CA ARG A 70 2.58 -21.08 1.07
C ARG A 70 2.35 -20.13 -0.11
N TYR A 71 1.66 -19.01 0.13
CA TYR A 71 1.62 -17.91 -0.83
C TYR A 71 2.99 -17.27 -0.92
N VAL A 72 3.35 -16.81 -2.10
CA VAL A 72 4.62 -16.10 -2.31
C VAL A 72 4.30 -14.67 -2.66
N CYS A 73 4.80 -13.73 -1.87
CA CYS A 73 4.83 -12.34 -2.28
C CYS A 73 6.02 -12.14 -3.21
N ARG A 74 5.76 -11.77 -4.46
CA ARG A 74 6.76 -11.54 -5.50
C ARG A 74 6.54 -10.17 -6.14
N PRO A 75 7.50 -9.65 -6.92
CA PRO A 75 7.23 -8.48 -7.76
C PRO A 75 6.04 -8.70 -8.68
N ALA A 76 5.21 -7.66 -8.84
CA ALA A 76 4.14 -7.62 -9.82
C ALA A 76 4.72 -7.70 -11.24
N ALA A 77 4.09 -8.48 -12.11
CA ALA A 77 4.58 -8.75 -13.45
C ALA A 77 3.51 -8.52 -14.52
N GLY A 78 3.93 -7.90 -15.62
CA GLY A 78 3.06 -7.67 -16.78
C GLY A 78 2.01 -6.58 -16.57
N ASN A 79 1.23 -6.34 -17.63
CA ASN A 79 0.27 -5.24 -17.68
C ASN A 79 -0.94 -5.44 -16.77
N CYS A 80 -1.23 -6.66 -16.32
CA CYS A 80 -2.40 -6.90 -15.45
C CYS A 80 -2.09 -6.71 -13.97
N GLU A 81 -0.84 -6.88 -13.52
CA GLU A 81 -0.51 -6.79 -12.10
C GLU A 81 0.11 -5.42 -11.73
N VAL A 82 1.00 -4.89 -12.57
CA VAL A 82 1.80 -3.69 -12.23
C VAL A 82 0.91 -2.46 -11.97
N GLY A 83 1.10 -1.81 -10.82
CA GLY A 83 0.38 -0.59 -10.46
C GLY A 83 -1.05 -0.82 -9.95
N LEU A 84 -1.44 -2.08 -9.69
CA LEU A 84 -2.72 -2.44 -9.09
C LEU A 84 -2.49 -3.19 -7.79
N ARG A 85 -3.32 -2.89 -6.79
CA ARG A 85 -3.37 -3.66 -5.55
C ARG A 85 -4.31 -4.83 -5.76
N GLN A 86 -4.20 -5.82 -4.89
CA GLN A 86 -5.07 -7.00 -4.89
C GLN A 86 -6.31 -6.79 -4.02
N LEU A 87 -6.90 -5.60 -4.11
CA LEU A 87 -8.07 -5.20 -3.31
C LEU A 87 -9.32 -5.08 -4.19
N PRO A 88 -10.53 -5.41 -3.68
CA PRO A 88 -11.77 -5.30 -4.45
C PRO A 88 -11.99 -3.95 -5.13
N GLU A 89 -11.48 -2.86 -4.54
CA GLU A 89 -11.53 -1.50 -5.09
C GLU A 89 -10.83 -1.36 -6.45
N ASP A 90 -9.80 -2.17 -6.73
CA ASP A 90 -9.04 -2.12 -7.97
C ASP A 90 -9.67 -2.96 -9.10
N ARG A 91 -10.86 -3.54 -8.87
CA ARG A 91 -11.61 -4.31 -9.88
C ARG A 91 -11.87 -3.52 -11.16
N ASP A 92 -12.35 -2.29 -11.04
CA ASP A 92 -12.71 -1.47 -12.21
C ASP A 92 -11.45 -1.01 -12.96
N ARG A 93 -10.39 -0.68 -12.22
CA ARG A 93 -9.07 -0.36 -12.79
C ARG A 93 -8.48 -1.55 -13.54
N CYS A 94 -8.70 -2.77 -13.06
CA CYS A 94 -8.34 -3.99 -13.78
C CYS A 94 -9.18 -4.17 -15.05
N ALA A 95 -10.51 -4.00 -14.96
CA ALA A 95 -11.42 -4.18 -16.09
C ALA A 95 -11.14 -3.19 -17.24
N ALA A 96 -10.63 -1.99 -16.93
CA ALA A 96 -10.21 -1.00 -17.90
C ALA A 96 -8.94 -1.39 -18.68
N ARG A 97 -8.18 -2.40 -18.23
CA ARG A 97 -6.95 -2.83 -18.90
C ARG A 97 -7.25 -3.86 -19.99
N THR A 98 -6.71 -3.61 -21.18
CA THR A 98 -6.85 -4.53 -22.32
C THR A 98 -6.23 -5.88 -21.99
N GLY A 99 -6.98 -6.96 -22.22
CA GLY A 99 -6.54 -8.34 -21.96
C GLY A 99 -6.56 -8.79 -20.50
N CYS A 100 -6.96 -7.93 -19.55
CA CYS A 100 -6.96 -8.26 -18.12
C CYS A 100 -8.37 -8.49 -17.57
N GLY A 101 -8.50 -9.40 -16.60
CA GLY A 101 -9.73 -9.71 -15.89
C GLY A 101 -9.53 -9.72 -14.38
N TRP A 102 -10.51 -9.19 -13.65
CA TRP A 102 -10.52 -9.30 -12.20
C TRP A 102 -10.93 -10.72 -11.81
N ARG A 103 -10.06 -11.40 -11.07
CA ARG A 103 -10.33 -12.71 -10.50
C ARG A 103 -10.82 -12.51 -9.06
N PRO A 104 -12.08 -12.86 -8.75
CA PRO A 104 -12.54 -12.84 -7.37
C PRO A 104 -11.77 -13.88 -6.56
N ALA A 105 -11.62 -13.62 -5.26
CA ALA A 105 -11.12 -14.62 -4.33
C ALA A 105 -12.04 -15.85 -4.37
N SER A 106 -11.48 -17.04 -4.60
CA SER A 106 -12.27 -18.28 -4.59
C SER A 106 -12.24 -18.96 -3.22
N CYS A 107 -11.04 -19.13 -2.66
CA CYS A 107 -10.80 -19.85 -1.41
C CYS A 107 -9.62 -19.24 -0.65
N TYR A 108 -9.55 -17.91 -0.62
CA TYR A 108 -8.43 -17.19 -0.03
C TYR A 108 -8.62 -17.03 1.47
N CYS A 109 -7.68 -17.58 2.23
CA CYS A 109 -7.58 -17.38 3.66
C CYS A 109 -6.66 -16.21 3.95
N ALA A 110 -7.25 -15.10 4.37
CA ALA A 110 -6.48 -13.95 4.85
C ALA A 110 -5.78 -14.25 6.19
N CYS A 111 -5.96 -15.42 6.83
CA CYS A 111 -5.37 -15.64 8.14
C CYS A 111 -4.91 -17.09 8.32
N ARG A 112 -3.85 -17.25 9.11
CA ARG A 112 -3.05 -18.45 9.46
C ARG A 112 -3.46 -19.80 8.83
N GLY A 113 -2.47 -20.45 8.20
CA GLY A 113 -2.42 -21.91 8.00
C GLY A 113 -2.58 -22.39 6.55
N ALA A 114 -3.15 -21.55 5.68
CA ALA A 114 -3.18 -21.77 4.24
C ALA A 114 -2.64 -20.52 3.55
N GLY A 115 -1.31 -20.43 3.46
CA GLY A 115 -0.63 -19.30 2.85
C GLY A 115 0.39 -18.59 3.75
N GLN A 116 1.57 -19.16 3.95
CA GLN A 116 2.66 -18.45 4.64
C GLN A 116 3.50 -17.72 3.59
N THR A 117 3.60 -16.39 3.63
CA THR A 117 4.77 -15.71 3.04
C THR A 117 5.97 -15.95 3.97
N ALA A 118 7.17 -15.44 3.65
CA ALA A 118 8.32 -15.59 4.53
C ALA A 118 8.16 -14.85 5.88
N VAL A 119 7.19 -13.92 5.97
CA VAL A 119 6.96 -13.07 7.13
C VAL A 119 5.62 -13.40 7.78
N PRO A 120 5.56 -13.59 9.12
CA PRO A 120 4.30 -13.81 9.83
C PRO A 120 3.34 -12.61 9.72
N ASP A 121 2.03 -12.88 9.63
CA ASP A 121 0.99 -11.86 9.79
C ASP A 121 0.97 -11.31 11.24
N GLY A 122 0.54 -10.05 11.40
CA GLY A 122 0.58 -9.29 12.65
C GLY A 122 -0.56 -9.59 13.64
N SER A 123 -0.97 -8.61 14.44
CA SER A 123 -2.04 -8.73 15.46
C SER A 123 -3.44 -9.00 14.89
N GLU A 124 -3.60 -8.99 13.57
CA GLU A 124 -4.81 -9.34 12.80
C GLU A 124 -5.21 -10.82 12.87
N LEU A 125 -4.46 -11.62 13.64
CA LEU A 125 -4.51 -13.07 13.75
C LEU A 125 -5.78 -13.71 14.38
N PRO A 126 -6.43 -13.13 15.42
CA PRO A 126 -7.49 -13.82 16.16
C PRO A 126 -8.88 -13.82 15.51
N ASP A 127 -9.15 -12.92 14.55
CA ASP A 127 -10.50 -12.62 14.07
C ASP A 127 -10.94 -13.42 12.82
N CYS A 128 -10.32 -14.57 12.56
CA CYS A 128 -10.40 -15.17 11.22
C CYS A 128 -10.92 -16.61 11.18
N ASP A 129 -12.13 -16.75 10.64
CA ASP A 129 -12.73 -18.02 10.27
C ASP A 129 -12.42 -18.37 8.81
N CYS A 130 -11.75 -19.50 8.59
CA CYS A 130 -11.22 -19.91 7.30
C CYS A 130 -11.82 -21.25 6.87
N GLU A 131 -12.75 -21.23 5.92
CA GLU A 131 -13.48 -22.44 5.49
C GLU A 131 -13.08 -22.96 4.10
N CYS A 132 -12.12 -22.33 3.42
CA CYS A 132 -11.90 -22.53 1.99
C CYS A 132 -10.42 -22.85 1.64
N GLY A 133 -10.19 -23.95 0.92
CA GLY A 133 -8.88 -24.63 0.76
C GLY A 133 -7.80 -24.00 -0.13
N GLY A 134 -7.34 -22.77 0.17
CA GLY A 134 -6.06 -22.25 -0.35
C GLY A 134 -6.05 -21.82 -1.83
N GLY A 135 -7.18 -21.29 -2.32
CA GLY A 135 -7.32 -20.78 -3.68
C GLY A 135 -6.64 -19.41 -3.88
N PRO A 136 -6.52 -18.92 -5.12
CA PRO A 136 -5.79 -17.68 -5.38
C PRO A 136 -6.43 -16.48 -4.66
N PRO A 137 -5.60 -15.52 -4.18
CA PRO A 137 -6.10 -14.24 -3.69
C PRO A 137 -6.87 -13.51 -4.80
N PRO A 138 -7.72 -12.54 -4.44
CA PRO A 138 -8.31 -11.67 -5.44
C PRO A 138 -7.19 -10.92 -6.18
N GLY A 139 -7.41 -10.58 -7.44
CA GLY A 139 -6.41 -9.82 -8.18
C GLY A 139 -6.71 -9.69 -9.66
N CYS A 140 -5.91 -8.84 -10.30
CA CYS A 140 -5.98 -8.64 -11.73
C CYS A 140 -4.97 -9.57 -12.44
N ALA A 141 -5.45 -10.35 -13.40
CA ALA A 141 -4.63 -11.29 -14.16
C ALA A 141 -5.05 -11.27 -15.63
N PRO A 142 -4.25 -11.85 -16.55
CA PRO A 142 -4.72 -12.09 -17.92
C PRO A 142 -6.06 -12.84 -17.92
N ARG A 143 -6.97 -12.47 -18.85
CA ARG A 143 -8.20 -13.25 -19.05
C ARG A 143 -7.82 -14.64 -19.54
N ASP A 144 -8.36 -15.68 -18.92
CA ASP A 144 -8.30 -17.03 -19.47
C ASP A 144 -9.03 -16.98 -20.83
N GLY A 145 -8.27 -17.17 -21.92
CA GLY A 145 -8.77 -17.11 -23.30
C GLY A 145 -9.58 -18.33 -23.70
#